data_AF-A0A961WYC7-F1
#
_entry.id   AF-A0A961WYC7-F1
#
_cell.length_a   1.000
_cell.length_b   1.000
_cell.length_c   1.000
_cell.angle_alpha   90.00
_cell.angle_beta   90.00
_cell.angle_gamma   90.00
#
_symmetry.space_group_name_H-M   'P 1'
#
loop_
_entity.id
_entity.type
_entity.pdbx_description
1 polymer ?
#
loop_
_entity_poly.entity_id
_entity_poly.type
_entity_poly.pdbx_seq_one_letter_code
_entity_poly.pdbx_strand_id
1 'polypeptide(L)'
;VENHGELRKELAARNAQFVSETDSEVIPWLVREELMRGEKPWAALQKAAARLSGSFAIAMLSEDEPGEIFAIRKGSPLVTGFTDGKAFLSSDLNALAGIARHAIALEDGDSARITPDCIDIRDHDGRIVNRPLLPVENRIATYDTGIHEHFMAKEIFEQPEVAARIDAAYHDGTLMEQLLSIDFSRVRRINFVACGTSYYAAAVARHWMQQHAGIECSVHVASEYRYEALPQFYSGEVAVLISQSGETADTLAVLERLQHLGMPVLGVVNDTNSTLARNADMALPLMAGPEIGVASTKAFTAQLMILAHLAIHATGKRLGAAASPGRLRDQLASTPDLLAKALLCEEGVIETARQLGDARSAIFVGRGPFQALACEGALKLKETSYIHAEGFAAGELKHGPLAL
;
A
#
# COMPACT_ATOMS: atom_id res chain seq x y z
N VAL A 1 -7.81 -9.26 -15.64
CA VAL A 1 -8.37 -10.60 -15.98
C VAL A 1 -7.27 -11.46 -16.61
N GLU A 2 -6.71 -12.41 -15.85
CA GLU A 2 -5.52 -13.17 -16.24
C GLU A 2 -5.80 -14.14 -17.40
N ASN A 3 -6.98 -14.76 -17.43
CA ASN A 3 -7.38 -15.70 -18.47
C ASN A 3 -8.07 -15.03 -19.69
N HIS A 4 -7.92 -13.72 -19.89
CA HIS A 4 -8.59 -12.99 -20.97
C HIS A 4 -8.22 -13.52 -22.37
N GLY A 5 -6.98 -13.99 -22.57
CA GLY A 5 -6.52 -14.51 -23.86
C GLY A 5 -7.24 -15.79 -24.30
N GLU A 6 -7.57 -16.66 -23.34
CA GLU A 6 -8.39 -17.86 -23.59
C GLU A 6 -9.84 -17.47 -23.88
N LEU A 7 -10.43 -16.63 -23.01
CA LEU A 7 -11.81 -16.17 -23.13
C LEU A 7 -12.05 -15.42 -24.44
N ARG A 8 -11.12 -14.56 -24.85
CA ARG A 8 -11.20 -13.81 -26.12
C ARG A 8 -11.25 -14.75 -27.33
N LYS A 9 -10.44 -15.82 -27.34
CA LYS A 9 -10.47 -16.82 -28.42
C LYS A 9 -11.80 -17.56 -28.46
N GLU A 10 -12.31 -17.98 -27.31
CA GLU A 10 -13.61 -18.66 -27.19
C GLU A 10 -14.76 -17.78 -27.69
N LEU A 11 -14.81 -16.51 -27.24
CA LEU A 11 -15.85 -15.56 -27.60
C LEU A 11 -15.76 -15.17 -29.09
N ALA A 12 -14.56 -14.97 -29.62
CA ALA A 12 -14.36 -14.69 -31.05
C ALA A 12 -14.84 -15.86 -31.93
N ALA A 13 -14.64 -17.11 -31.50
CA ALA A 13 -15.19 -18.29 -32.18
C ALA A 13 -16.73 -18.33 -32.19
N ARG A 14 -17.37 -17.56 -31.30
CA ARG A 14 -18.83 -17.36 -31.22
C ARG A 14 -19.27 -16.02 -31.81
N ASN A 15 -18.45 -15.42 -32.67
CA ASN A 15 -18.70 -14.16 -33.38
C ASN A 15 -18.70 -12.90 -32.51
N ALA A 16 -18.05 -12.91 -31.33
CA ALA A 16 -17.76 -11.68 -30.60
C ALA A 16 -16.78 -10.80 -31.39
N GLN A 17 -17.09 -9.52 -31.55
CA GLN A 17 -16.25 -8.54 -32.25
C GLN A 17 -15.60 -7.60 -31.23
N PHE A 18 -14.33 -7.88 -30.91
CA PHE A 18 -13.56 -7.03 -30.02
C PHE A 18 -13.07 -5.77 -30.74
N VAL A 19 -13.24 -4.62 -30.12
CA VAL A 19 -12.83 -3.30 -30.64
C VAL A 19 -11.67 -2.69 -29.88
N SER A 20 -11.26 -3.29 -28.76
CA SER A 20 -10.10 -2.87 -27.98
C SER A 20 -9.08 -4.00 -27.86
N GLU A 21 -7.92 -3.72 -27.28
CA GLU A 21 -6.94 -4.74 -26.87
C GLU A 21 -6.99 -5.05 -25.37
N THR A 22 -7.94 -4.44 -24.65
CA THR A 22 -8.03 -4.58 -23.19
C THR A 22 -8.53 -5.96 -22.79
N ASP A 23 -7.99 -6.45 -21.68
CA ASP A 23 -8.48 -7.64 -21.01
C ASP A 23 -9.91 -7.43 -20.47
N SER A 24 -10.25 -6.21 -20.04
CA SER A 24 -11.58 -5.82 -19.56
C SER A 24 -12.71 -6.06 -20.55
N GLU A 25 -12.46 -5.96 -21.87
CA GLU A 25 -13.51 -6.10 -22.88
C GLU A 25 -14.12 -7.51 -22.93
N VAL A 26 -13.45 -8.55 -22.42
CA VAL A 26 -14.04 -9.89 -22.34
C VAL A 26 -15.27 -9.93 -21.42
N ILE A 27 -15.33 -9.04 -20.42
CA ILE A 27 -16.39 -9.00 -19.41
C ILE A 27 -17.77 -8.69 -20.03
N PRO A 28 -17.98 -7.57 -20.76
CA PRO A 28 -19.28 -7.29 -21.36
C PRO A 28 -19.71 -8.36 -22.37
N TRP A 29 -18.78 -9.02 -23.07
CA TRP A 29 -19.10 -10.13 -23.96
C TRP A 29 -19.59 -11.37 -23.21
N LEU A 30 -18.96 -11.73 -22.09
CA LEU A 30 -19.44 -12.82 -21.22
C LEU A 30 -20.81 -12.52 -20.62
N VAL A 31 -21.00 -11.29 -20.11
CA VAL A 31 -22.30 -10.84 -19.59
C VAL A 31 -23.37 -10.96 -20.68
N ARG A 32 -23.07 -10.51 -21.90
CA ARG A 32 -24.00 -10.61 -23.04
C ARG A 32 -24.39 -12.05 -23.35
N GLU A 33 -23.47 -13.02 -23.30
CA GLU A 33 -23.82 -14.44 -23.51
C GLU A 33 -24.86 -14.93 -22.48
N GLU A 34 -24.70 -14.55 -21.21
CA GLU A 34 -25.63 -14.94 -20.14
C GLU A 34 -26.98 -14.20 -20.25
N LEU A 35 -26.98 -12.92 -20.62
CA LEU A 35 -28.21 -12.17 -20.91
C LEU A 35 -28.99 -12.82 -22.07
N MET A 36 -28.31 -13.22 -23.15
CA MET A 36 -28.92 -13.92 -24.29
C MET A 36 -29.49 -15.30 -23.92
N ARG A 37 -29.04 -15.89 -22.80
CA ARG A 37 -29.60 -17.12 -22.22
C ARG A 37 -30.81 -16.86 -21.30
N GLY A 38 -31.21 -15.61 -21.13
CA GLY A 38 -32.38 -15.20 -20.34
C GLY A 38 -32.06 -14.85 -18.88
N GLU A 39 -30.79 -14.72 -18.51
CA GLU A 39 -30.42 -14.26 -17.18
C GLU A 39 -30.72 -12.77 -17.00
N LYS A 40 -31.02 -12.37 -15.77
CA LYS A 40 -31.10 -10.95 -15.39
C LYS A 40 -29.71 -10.33 -15.29
N PRO A 41 -29.56 -8.99 -15.42
CA PRO A 41 -28.26 -8.32 -15.38
C PRO A 41 -27.36 -8.74 -14.22
N TRP A 42 -27.86 -8.73 -13.00
CA TRP A 42 -27.03 -9.12 -11.84
C TRP A 42 -26.55 -10.57 -11.90
N ALA A 43 -27.44 -11.50 -12.25
CA ALA A 43 -27.12 -12.92 -12.37
C ALA A 43 -26.16 -13.19 -13.54
N ALA A 44 -26.34 -12.49 -14.66
CA ALA A 44 -25.44 -12.55 -15.81
C ALA A 44 -24.02 -12.09 -15.43
N LEU A 45 -23.91 -11.00 -14.65
CA LEU A 45 -22.62 -10.52 -14.14
C LEU A 45 -21.97 -11.54 -13.19
N GLN A 46 -22.73 -12.12 -12.26
CA GLN A 46 -22.22 -13.14 -11.33
C GLN A 46 -21.68 -14.37 -12.09
N LYS A 47 -22.42 -14.87 -13.08
CA LYS A 47 -21.99 -16.00 -13.92
C LYS A 47 -20.78 -15.67 -14.80
N ALA A 48 -20.73 -14.47 -15.37
CA ALA A 48 -19.58 -14.00 -16.13
C ALA A 48 -18.33 -13.94 -15.22
N ALA A 49 -18.46 -13.36 -14.03
CA ALA A 49 -17.38 -13.23 -13.06
C ALA A 49 -16.83 -14.58 -12.59
N ALA A 50 -17.68 -15.60 -12.45
CA ALA A 50 -17.26 -16.96 -12.10
C ALA A 50 -16.29 -17.60 -13.11
N ARG A 51 -16.27 -17.10 -14.36
CA ARG A 51 -15.35 -17.56 -15.42
C ARG A 51 -14.03 -16.78 -15.45
N LEU A 52 -13.90 -15.70 -14.68
CA LEU A 52 -12.73 -14.84 -14.67
C LEU A 52 -11.68 -15.33 -13.67
N SER A 53 -10.42 -15.28 -14.09
CA SER A 53 -9.26 -15.54 -13.23
C SER A 53 -8.48 -14.25 -12.94
N GLY A 54 -7.84 -14.20 -11.78
CA GLY A 54 -7.08 -13.05 -11.28
C GLY A 54 -7.88 -12.12 -10.36
N SER A 55 -7.36 -10.91 -10.18
CA SER A 55 -7.93 -9.83 -9.37
C SER A 55 -8.69 -8.82 -10.24
N PHE A 56 -9.90 -8.45 -9.82
CA PHE A 56 -10.75 -7.45 -10.44
C PHE A 56 -11.81 -6.88 -9.48
N ALA A 57 -12.16 -5.62 -9.68
CA ALA A 57 -13.36 -5.00 -9.13
C ALA A 57 -14.19 -4.51 -10.31
N ILE A 58 -15.43 -4.99 -10.45
CA ILE A 58 -16.28 -4.71 -11.60
C ILE A 58 -17.48 -3.91 -11.13
N ALA A 59 -17.78 -2.83 -11.85
CA ALA A 59 -19.04 -2.09 -11.76
C ALA A 59 -19.74 -2.17 -13.12
N MET A 60 -21.02 -2.56 -13.12
CA MET A 60 -21.83 -2.72 -14.31
C MET A 60 -23.12 -1.93 -14.16
N LEU A 61 -23.46 -1.19 -15.21
CA LEU A 61 -24.76 -0.56 -15.40
C LEU A 61 -25.48 -1.30 -16.53
N SER A 62 -26.80 -1.41 -16.45
CA SER A 62 -27.63 -1.99 -17.50
C SER A 62 -28.70 -1.00 -17.95
N GLU A 63 -28.93 -0.89 -19.25
CA GLU A 63 -30.07 -0.12 -19.79
C GLU A 63 -31.41 -0.80 -19.49
N ASP A 64 -31.43 -2.12 -19.29
CA ASP A 64 -32.64 -2.89 -18.96
C ASP A 64 -33.10 -2.67 -17.51
N GLU A 65 -32.18 -2.31 -16.61
CA GLU A 65 -32.44 -2.05 -15.19
C GLU A 65 -31.80 -0.70 -14.77
N PRO A 66 -32.35 0.43 -15.26
CA PRO A 66 -31.78 1.75 -15.00
C PRO A 66 -31.94 2.14 -13.52
N GLY A 67 -30.90 2.78 -12.97
CA GLY A 67 -30.87 3.20 -11.56
C GLY A 67 -30.28 2.17 -10.61
N GLU A 68 -29.83 1.01 -11.11
CA GLU A 68 -29.10 0.01 -10.35
C GLU A 68 -27.62 -0.04 -10.76
N ILE A 69 -26.74 -0.24 -9.79
CA ILE A 69 -25.33 -0.56 -10.00
C ILE A 69 -25.09 -1.99 -9.53
N PHE A 70 -24.57 -2.83 -10.42
CA PHE A 70 -24.16 -4.20 -10.08
C PHE A 70 -22.64 -4.24 -9.91
N ALA A 71 -22.18 -4.85 -8.82
CA ALA A 71 -20.78 -4.87 -8.45
C ALA A 71 -20.30 -6.28 -8.15
N ILE A 72 -19.03 -6.57 -8.48
CA ILE A 72 -18.32 -7.79 -8.05
C ILE A 72 -16.95 -7.38 -7.54
N ARG A 73 -16.55 -7.92 -6.37
CA ARG A 73 -15.22 -7.76 -5.80
C ARG A 73 -14.46 -9.10 -5.81
N LYS A 74 -13.25 -9.11 -6.34
CA LYS A 74 -12.27 -10.20 -6.18
C LYS A 74 -10.83 -9.66 -6.24
N GLY A 75 -10.06 -9.72 -5.17
CA GLY A 75 -8.75 -9.12 -4.97
C GLY A 75 -8.77 -7.58 -4.84
N SER A 76 -9.26 -6.86 -5.86
CA SER A 76 -9.19 -5.40 -5.92
C SER A 76 -10.24 -4.72 -5.01
N PRO A 77 -9.91 -3.61 -4.32
CA PRO A 77 -10.85 -2.94 -3.41
C PRO A 77 -12.11 -2.43 -4.09
N LEU A 78 -13.23 -2.52 -3.37
CA LEU A 78 -14.51 -1.97 -3.81
C LEU A 78 -15.35 -1.60 -2.59
N VAL A 79 -15.85 -0.37 -2.58
CA VAL A 79 -16.56 0.26 -1.46
C VAL A 79 -17.82 0.93 -1.99
N THR A 80 -18.97 0.64 -1.38
CA THR A 80 -20.23 1.32 -1.68
C THR A 80 -20.54 2.37 -0.61
N GLY A 81 -20.84 3.59 -1.02
CA GLY A 81 -21.21 4.70 -0.15
C GLY A 81 -22.68 5.04 -0.26
N PHE A 82 -23.28 5.63 0.77
CA PHE A 82 -24.67 6.09 0.71
C PHE A 82 -24.94 7.33 1.59
N THR A 83 -25.85 8.17 1.11
CA THR A 83 -26.37 9.40 1.76
C THR A 83 -27.77 9.65 1.23
N ASP A 84 -28.76 9.81 2.12
CA ASP A 84 -30.10 10.36 1.83
C ASP A 84 -30.59 10.16 0.38
N GLY A 85 -31.00 8.93 0.04
CA GLY A 85 -31.55 8.60 -1.28
C GLY A 85 -30.53 8.67 -2.43
N LYS A 86 -29.25 8.48 -2.13
CA LYS A 86 -28.17 8.32 -3.11
C LYS A 86 -27.23 7.21 -2.66
N ALA A 87 -26.79 6.42 -3.64
CA ALA A 87 -25.75 5.42 -3.47
C ALA A 87 -24.61 5.68 -4.46
N PHE A 88 -23.41 5.29 -4.05
CA PHE A 88 -22.16 5.50 -4.76
C PHE A 88 -21.34 4.22 -4.72
N LEU A 89 -20.49 4.00 -5.73
CA LEU A 89 -19.54 2.89 -5.76
C LEU A 89 -18.17 3.45 -6.14
N SER A 90 -17.14 3.05 -5.41
CA SER A 90 -15.77 3.51 -5.60
C SER A 90 -14.77 2.41 -5.27
N SER A 91 -13.59 2.43 -5.89
CA SER A 91 -12.46 1.60 -5.47
C SER A 91 -11.76 2.12 -4.20
N ASP A 92 -12.02 3.37 -3.81
CA ASP A 92 -11.40 4.03 -2.65
C ASP A 92 -12.48 4.74 -1.80
N LEU A 93 -12.41 4.53 -0.49
CA LEU A 93 -13.25 5.19 0.51
C LEU A 93 -13.08 6.72 0.48
N ASN A 94 -11.88 7.23 0.18
CA ASN A 94 -11.60 8.66 0.14
C ASN A 94 -12.36 9.40 -0.96
N ALA A 95 -12.68 8.74 -2.08
CA ALA A 95 -13.49 9.33 -3.14
C ALA A 95 -14.96 9.54 -2.71
N LEU A 96 -15.38 8.89 -1.62
CA LEU A 96 -16.70 9.04 -1.03
C LEU A 96 -16.76 10.15 0.03
N ALA A 97 -15.60 10.69 0.44
CA ALA A 97 -15.51 11.74 1.44
C ALA A 97 -16.26 13.00 0.99
N GLY A 98 -17.13 13.51 1.85
CA GLY A 98 -17.95 14.70 1.58
C GLY A 98 -19.19 14.47 0.71
N ILE A 99 -19.38 13.27 0.12
CA ILE A 99 -20.57 12.92 -0.66
C ILE A 99 -21.40 11.78 -0.05
N ALA A 100 -20.76 10.84 0.65
CA ALA A 100 -21.41 9.77 1.39
C ALA A 100 -21.32 10.01 2.91
N ARG A 101 -22.35 9.60 3.68
CA ARG A 101 -22.33 9.61 5.16
C ARG A 101 -21.82 8.30 5.72
N HIS A 102 -22.15 7.22 5.03
CA HIS A 102 -21.80 5.86 5.42
C HIS A 102 -21.23 5.12 4.22
N ALA A 103 -20.36 4.16 4.50
CA ALA A 103 -19.79 3.28 3.50
C ALA A 103 -19.79 1.83 3.97
N ILE A 104 -19.77 0.92 3.01
CA ILE A 104 -19.61 -0.51 3.21
C ILE A 104 -18.47 -0.94 2.30
N ALA A 105 -17.39 -1.47 2.88
CA ALA A 105 -16.37 -2.18 2.11
C ALA A 105 -16.89 -3.58 1.79
N LEU A 106 -16.95 -3.93 0.50
CA LEU A 106 -17.30 -5.29 0.07
C LEU A 106 -16.18 -6.24 0.48
N GLU A 107 -16.47 -7.50 0.78
CA GLU A 107 -15.45 -8.53 1.02
C GLU A 107 -15.09 -9.28 -0.27
N ASP A 108 -14.03 -10.09 -0.21
CA ASP A 108 -13.62 -10.85 -1.39
C ASP A 108 -14.65 -11.92 -1.77
N GLY A 109 -15.03 -11.95 -3.05
CA GLY A 109 -16.11 -12.79 -3.54
C GLY A 109 -17.51 -12.19 -3.38
N ASP A 110 -17.64 -11.00 -2.78
CA ASP A 110 -18.93 -10.32 -2.70
C ASP A 110 -19.41 -9.85 -4.07
N SER A 111 -20.73 -9.99 -4.25
CA SER A 111 -21.50 -9.37 -5.31
C SER A 111 -22.52 -8.43 -4.69
N ALA A 112 -22.70 -7.24 -5.25
CA ALA A 112 -23.65 -6.27 -4.74
C ALA A 112 -24.58 -5.76 -5.83
N ARG A 113 -25.84 -5.53 -5.46
CA ARG A 113 -26.82 -4.78 -6.22
C ARG A 113 -27.20 -3.54 -5.42
N ILE A 114 -26.88 -2.39 -5.99
CA ILE A 114 -26.85 -1.12 -5.28
C ILE A 114 -27.88 -0.20 -5.93
N THR A 115 -28.83 0.26 -5.13
CA THR A 115 -29.81 1.28 -5.49
C THR A 115 -29.75 2.40 -4.45
N PRO A 116 -30.37 3.57 -4.71
CA PRO A 116 -30.49 4.65 -3.73
C PRO A 116 -31.10 4.24 -2.38
N ASP A 117 -31.97 3.21 -2.40
CA ASP A 117 -32.76 2.79 -1.24
C ASP A 117 -32.27 1.49 -0.61
N CYS A 118 -31.50 0.67 -1.34
CA CYS A 118 -31.14 -0.67 -0.92
C CYS A 118 -29.76 -1.09 -1.45
N ILE A 119 -28.99 -1.76 -0.58
CA ILE A 119 -27.73 -2.41 -0.94
C ILE A 119 -27.90 -3.89 -0.59
N ASP A 120 -28.08 -4.73 -1.62
CA ASP A 120 -28.20 -6.19 -1.50
C ASP A 120 -26.83 -6.80 -1.81
N ILE A 121 -26.19 -7.38 -0.79
CA ILE A 121 -24.86 -8.00 -0.91
C ILE A 121 -25.01 -9.50 -0.75
N ARG A 122 -24.39 -10.25 -1.66
CA ARG A 122 -24.29 -11.71 -1.59
C ARG A 122 -22.84 -12.16 -1.61
N ASP A 123 -22.53 -13.09 -0.73
CA ASP A 123 -21.22 -13.74 -0.68
C ASP A 123 -20.98 -14.69 -1.87
N HIS A 124 -19.82 -15.36 -1.88
CA HIS A 124 -19.45 -16.32 -2.93
C HIS A 124 -20.40 -17.54 -3.03
N ASP A 125 -21.14 -17.86 -1.97
CA ASP A 125 -22.15 -18.93 -1.93
C ASP A 125 -23.53 -18.43 -2.39
N GLY A 126 -23.66 -17.14 -2.71
CA GLY A 126 -24.90 -16.49 -3.09
C GLY A 126 -25.83 -16.19 -1.91
N ARG A 127 -25.34 -16.27 -0.67
CA ARG A 127 -26.12 -15.96 0.54
C ARG A 127 -26.12 -14.46 0.79
N ILE A 128 -27.25 -13.93 1.24
CA ILE A 128 -27.37 -12.52 1.65
C ILE A 128 -26.51 -12.30 2.90
N VAL A 129 -25.67 -11.27 2.87
CA VAL A 129 -24.74 -10.93 3.94
C VAL A 129 -24.86 -9.46 4.31
N ASN A 130 -24.66 -9.16 5.59
CA ASN A 130 -24.56 -7.79 6.09
C ASN A 130 -23.09 -7.50 6.41
N ARG A 131 -22.57 -6.41 5.85
CA ARG A 131 -21.21 -5.94 6.08
C ARG A 131 -21.19 -4.78 7.07
N PRO A 132 -20.12 -4.61 7.87
CA PRO A 132 -20.02 -3.50 8.82
C PRO A 132 -20.11 -2.14 8.13
N LEU A 133 -20.82 -1.21 8.76
CA LEU A 133 -20.85 0.19 8.33
C LEU A 133 -19.57 0.90 8.76
N LEU A 134 -18.93 1.55 7.80
CA LEU A 134 -17.80 2.43 8.01
C LEU A 134 -18.31 3.88 8.02
N PRO A 135 -17.98 4.68 9.05
CA PRO A 135 -18.21 6.12 8.98
C PRO A 135 -17.31 6.70 7.89
N VAL A 136 -17.91 7.49 6.99
CA VAL A 136 -17.12 8.30 6.06
C VAL A 136 -16.80 9.59 6.79
N GLU A 137 -15.56 9.73 7.27
CA GLU A 137 -15.15 10.98 7.90
C GLU A 137 -15.29 12.12 6.90
N ASN A 138 -15.95 13.23 7.32
CA ASN A 138 -15.99 14.49 6.58
C ASN A 138 -14.63 15.22 6.60
N ARG A 139 -13.54 14.47 6.52
CA ARG A 139 -12.28 15.05 6.08
C ARG A 139 -12.39 15.14 4.57
N ILE A 140 -12.84 16.30 4.10
CA ILE A 140 -12.46 16.72 2.76
C ILE A 140 -10.93 16.65 2.79
N ALA A 141 -10.35 15.58 2.22
CA ALA A 141 -8.96 15.63 1.84
C ALA A 141 -8.92 16.82 0.89
N THR A 142 -8.42 17.96 1.38
CA THR A 142 -8.24 19.12 0.54
C THR A 142 -7.20 18.69 -0.47
N TYR A 143 -7.67 18.33 -1.66
CA TYR A 143 -6.88 18.18 -2.88
C TYR A 143 -6.41 19.59 -3.31
N ASP A 144 -5.75 20.27 -2.39
CA ASP A 144 -5.26 21.63 -2.50
C ASP A 144 -3.75 21.59 -2.29
N THR A 145 -3.02 22.14 -3.25
CA THR A 145 -1.57 22.30 -3.16
C THR A 145 -1.18 23.46 -2.26
N GLY A 146 -2.16 24.28 -1.84
CA GLY A 146 -1.97 25.42 -0.95
C GLY A 146 -1.03 26.45 -1.59
N ILE A 147 0.06 26.75 -0.91
CA ILE A 147 1.10 27.68 -1.42
C ILE A 147 2.10 27.02 -2.37
N HIS A 148 2.02 25.70 -2.57
CA HIS A 148 2.96 24.95 -3.39
C HIS A 148 2.42 24.74 -4.81
N GLU A 149 3.33 24.63 -5.77
CA GLU A 149 2.99 24.43 -7.18
C GLU A 149 2.50 23.00 -7.48
N HIS A 150 2.99 22.01 -6.74
CA HIS A 150 2.70 20.59 -6.94
C HIS A 150 2.41 19.89 -5.60
N PHE A 151 1.60 18.81 -5.63
CA PHE A 151 1.37 17.98 -4.44
C PHE A 151 2.67 17.42 -3.86
N MET A 152 3.58 16.92 -4.70
CA MET A 152 4.87 16.41 -4.24
C MET A 152 5.69 17.46 -3.48
N ALA A 153 5.68 18.72 -3.92
CA ALA A 153 6.34 19.80 -3.19
C ALA A 153 5.67 20.03 -1.83
N LYS A 154 4.34 20.18 -1.79
CA LYS A 154 3.59 20.27 -0.53
C LYS A 154 3.92 19.12 0.42
N GLU A 155 3.92 17.90 -0.08
CA GLU A 155 4.17 16.69 0.71
C GLU A 155 5.61 16.63 1.24
N ILE A 156 6.60 17.08 0.47
CA ILE A 156 7.99 17.24 0.96
C ILE A 156 8.04 18.23 2.12
N PHE A 157 7.35 19.36 2.02
CA PHE A 157 7.33 20.40 3.05
C PHE A 157 6.50 20.03 4.29
N GLU A 158 5.58 19.06 4.18
CA GLU A 158 4.79 18.53 5.31
C GLU A 158 5.57 17.53 6.19
N GLN A 159 6.72 17.02 5.72
CA GLN A 159 7.51 15.99 6.43
C GLN A 159 7.85 16.34 7.90
N PRO A 160 8.25 17.57 8.27
CA PRO A 160 8.50 17.92 9.66
C PRO A 160 7.27 17.76 10.55
N GLU A 161 6.10 18.22 10.08
CA GLU A 161 4.84 18.11 10.82
C GLU A 161 4.41 16.64 10.97
N VAL A 162 4.53 15.87 9.88
CA VAL A 162 4.26 14.42 9.90
C VAL A 162 5.16 13.71 10.90
N ALA A 163 6.47 13.98 10.89
CA ALA A 163 7.41 13.39 11.83
C ALA A 163 7.08 13.78 13.28
N ALA A 164 6.72 15.04 13.54
CA ALA A 164 6.33 15.50 14.88
C ALA A 164 5.07 14.80 15.39
N ARG A 165 4.07 14.63 14.51
CA ARG A 165 2.83 13.92 14.81
C ARG A 165 3.09 12.46 15.15
N ILE A 166 3.96 11.80 14.38
CA ILE A 166 4.35 10.41 14.63
C ILE A 166 5.10 10.28 15.95
N ASP A 167 6.12 11.11 16.19
CA ASP A 167 6.86 11.04 17.46
C ASP A 167 5.91 11.29 18.62
N ALA A 168 5.08 12.34 18.60
CA ALA A 168 4.10 12.59 19.66
C ALA A 168 3.17 11.40 19.97
N ALA A 169 2.81 10.59 18.96
CA ALA A 169 1.96 9.42 19.14
C ALA A 169 2.70 8.17 19.66
N TYR A 170 3.98 8.00 19.29
CA TYR A 170 4.76 6.78 19.55
C TYR A 170 5.92 6.96 20.53
N HIS A 171 6.18 8.18 21.01
CA HIS A 171 7.36 8.55 21.79
C HIS A 171 7.55 7.68 23.03
N ASP A 172 6.51 7.55 23.85
CA ASP A 172 6.58 6.81 25.11
C ASP A 172 6.51 5.28 24.90
N GLY A 173 6.09 4.83 23.73
CA GLY A 173 5.88 3.43 23.38
C GLY A 173 4.52 2.86 23.78
N THR A 174 3.64 3.66 24.42
CA THR A 174 2.32 3.21 24.91
C THR A 174 1.44 2.76 23.75
N LEU A 175 1.38 3.54 22.66
CA LEU A 175 0.62 3.17 21.47
C LEU A 175 1.17 1.87 20.83
N MET A 176 2.49 1.70 20.83
CA MET A 176 3.13 0.47 20.33
C MET A 176 2.70 -0.75 21.15
N GLU A 177 2.62 -0.64 22.48
CA GLU A 177 2.14 -1.71 23.37
C GLU A 177 0.66 -2.03 23.18
N GLN A 178 -0.15 -1.04 22.84
CA GLN A 178 -1.58 -1.22 22.58
C GLN A 178 -1.84 -1.92 21.25
N LEU A 179 -1.06 -1.59 20.21
CA LEU A 179 -1.28 -2.08 18.85
C LEU A 179 -0.58 -3.41 18.55
N LEU A 180 0.50 -3.74 19.26
CA LEU A 180 1.28 -4.94 19.01
C LEU A 180 1.04 -6.04 20.04
N SER A 181 0.77 -7.25 19.55
CA SER A 181 0.74 -8.47 20.35
C SER A 181 2.04 -9.29 20.28
N ILE A 182 3.06 -8.78 19.57
CA ILE A 182 4.36 -9.43 19.38
C ILE A 182 5.20 -9.40 20.67
N ASP A 183 5.60 -10.57 21.15
CA ASP A 183 6.64 -10.70 22.17
C ASP A 183 8.04 -10.69 21.52
N PHE A 184 8.62 -9.49 21.38
CA PHE A 184 9.96 -9.30 20.80
C PHE A 184 11.09 -10.01 21.54
N SER A 185 10.89 -10.47 22.78
CA SER A 185 11.88 -11.30 23.48
C SER A 185 12.01 -12.70 22.87
N ARG A 186 10.96 -13.18 22.19
CA ARG A 186 10.89 -14.50 21.54
C ARG A 186 11.11 -14.44 20.03
N VAL A 187 11.02 -13.25 19.43
CA VAL A 187 11.27 -13.07 18.00
C VAL A 187 12.73 -13.39 17.69
N ARG A 188 12.93 -14.30 16.75
CA ARG A 188 14.23 -14.71 16.23
C ARG A 188 14.55 -13.99 14.93
N ARG A 189 13.53 -13.85 14.06
CA ARG A 189 13.67 -13.27 12.73
C ARG A 189 12.48 -12.40 12.36
N ILE A 190 12.76 -11.28 11.70
CA ILE A 190 11.77 -10.42 11.06
C ILE A 190 11.98 -10.45 9.55
N ASN A 191 10.95 -10.83 8.81
CA ASN A 191 10.93 -10.79 7.35
C ASN A 191 10.19 -9.52 6.92
N PHE A 192 10.92 -8.49 6.49
CA PHE A 192 10.28 -7.30 5.92
C PHE A 192 9.92 -7.54 4.46
N VAL A 193 8.70 -7.16 4.06
CA VAL A 193 8.22 -7.34 2.69
C VAL A 193 7.54 -6.07 2.19
N ALA A 194 7.99 -5.57 1.04
CA ALA A 194 7.46 -4.35 0.45
C ALA A 194 7.82 -4.23 -1.04
N CYS A 195 7.30 -3.19 -1.70
CA CYS A 195 7.65 -2.82 -3.07
C CYS A 195 8.20 -1.38 -3.12
N GLY A 196 9.06 -1.09 -4.10
CA GLY A 196 9.51 0.27 -4.43
C GLY A 196 10.10 1.03 -3.23
N THR A 197 9.67 2.28 -3.03
CA THR A 197 10.11 3.15 -1.94
C THR A 197 9.97 2.50 -0.55
N SER A 198 8.91 1.73 -0.30
CA SER A 198 8.72 1.04 0.99
C SER A 198 9.72 -0.09 1.23
N TYR A 199 10.25 -0.71 0.17
CA TYR A 199 11.35 -1.67 0.28
C TYR A 199 12.63 -1.00 0.79
N TYR A 200 12.92 0.23 0.35
CA TYR A 200 14.08 0.96 0.85
C TYR A 200 13.92 1.38 2.32
N ALA A 201 12.72 1.71 2.77
CA ALA A 201 12.45 1.99 4.18
C ALA A 201 12.72 0.75 5.03
N ALA A 202 12.26 -0.42 4.57
CA ALA A 202 12.54 -1.71 5.18
C ALA A 202 14.04 -2.03 5.24
N ALA A 203 14.78 -1.74 4.16
CA ALA A 203 16.23 -1.94 4.10
C ALA A 203 16.99 -1.09 5.13
N VAL A 204 16.52 0.14 5.40
CA VAL A 204 17.04 0.96 6.52
C VAL A 204 16.67 0.32 7.86
N ALA A 205 15.40 -0.02 8.07
CA ALA A 205 14.89 -0.60 9.31
C ALA A 205 15.58 -1.92 9.71
N ARG A 206 15.94 -2.76 8.72
CA ARG A 206 16.76 -3.96 8.91
C ARG A 206 18.05 -3.66 9.67
N HIS A 207 18.73 -2.57 9.33
CA HIS A 207 19.96 -2.17 10.02
C HIS A 207 19.68 -1.79 11.47
N TRP A 208 18.62 -1.02 11.73
CA TRP A 208 18.26 -0.61 13.09
C TRP A 208 17.86 -1.80 13.98
N MET A 209 17.04 -2.71 13.45
CA MET A 209 16.63 -3.92 14.17
C MET A 209 17.83 -4.82 14.52
N GLN A 210 18.71 -5.08 13.56
CA GLN A 210 19.88 -5.91 13.81
C GLN A 210 20.86 -5.23 14.76
N GLN A 211 21.12 -3.94 14.59
CA GLN A 211 22.10 -3.21 15.38
C GLN A 211 21.66 -2.99 16.83
N HIS A 212 20.39 -2.63 17.03
CA HIS A 212 19.89 -2.23 18.35
C HIS A 212 19.16 -3.37 19.09
N ALA A 213 18.33 -4.13 18.39
CA ALA A 213 17.59 -5.24 19.00
C ALA A 213 18.32 -6.59 18.88
N GLY A 214 19.30 -6.72 17.98
CA GLY A 214 19.99 -8.00 17.76
C GLY A 214 19.04 -9.10 17.25
N ILE A 215 18.04 -8.70 16.45
CA ILE A 215 17.08 -9.60 15.79
C ILE A 215 17.54 -9.79 14.36
N GLU A 216 17.56 -11.04 13.87
CA GLU A 216 17.88 -11.32 12.47
C GLU A 216 16.81 -10.72 11.56
N CYS A 217 17.20 -10.03 10.48
CA CYS A 217 16.23 -9.41 9.59
C CYS A 217 16.58 -9.66 8.12
N SER A 218 15.57 -10.00 7.34
CA SER A 218 15.61 -10.04 5.88
C SER A 218 14.67 -8.98 5.30
N VAL A 219 14.92 -8.59 4.06
CA VAL A 219 14.07 -7.67 3.31
C VAL A 219 13.83 -8.26 1.94
N HIS A 220 12.57 -8.39 1.56
CA HIS A 220 12.16 -9.03 0.32
C HIS A 220 11.31 -8.10 -0.52
N VAL A 221 11.51 -8.17 -1.84
CA VAL A 221 10.62 -7.55 -2.81
C VAL A 221 9.35 -8.41 -2.90
N ALA A 222 8.18 -7.84 -2.66
CA ALA A 222 6.95 -8.62 -2.53
C ALA A 222 6.61 -9.46 -3.78
N SER A 223 6.90 -8.91 -4.98
CA SER A 223 6.67 -9.58 -6.26
C SER A 223 7.48 -10.87 -6.42
N GLU A 224 8.66 -10.96 -5.79
CA GLU A 224 9.48 -12.17 -5.81
C GLU A 224 9.09 -13.10 -4.65
N TYR A 225 8.94 -12.54 -3.45
CA TYR A 225 8.67 -13.30 -2.23
C TYR A 225 7.37 -14.12 -2.31
N ARG A 226 6.35 -13.61 -3.02
CA ARG A 226 5.10 -14.35 -3.24
C ARG A 226 5.30 -15.67 -3.99
N TYR A 227 6.38 -15.83 -4.77
CA TYR A 227 6.71 -17.05 -5.52
C TYR A 227 7.86 -17.86 -4.92
N GLU A 228 8.66 -17.29 -4.02
CA GLU A 228 9.78 -17.98 -3.37
C GLU A 228 9.31 -19.24 -2.61
N ALA A 229 10.10 -20.30 -2.60
CA ALA A 229 9.82 -21.44 -1.75
C ALA A 229 10.07 -21.06 -0.28
N LEU A 230 8.99 -20.80 0.46
CA LEU A 230 9.08 -20.53 1.89
C LEU A 230 9.29 -21.86 2.61
N PRO A 231 10.39 -22.03 3.38
CA PRO A 231 10.53 -23.20 4.23
C PRO A 231 9.39 -23.24 5.25
N GLN A 232 9.14 -24.41 5.82
CA GLN A 232 8.16 -24.56 6.89
C GLN A 232 8.40 -23.50 7.98
N PHE A 233 7.34 -22.79 8.37
CA PHE A 233 7.37 -21.72 9.35
C PHE A 233 8.14 -22.14 10.62
N TYR A 234 9.20 -21.42 10.95
CA TYR A 234 9.92 -21.62 12.20
C TYR A 234 9.29 -20.80 13.31
N SER A 235 9.19 -21.37 14.51
CA SER A 235 8.74 -20.64 15.70
C SER A 235 9.62 -19.42 15.97
N GLY A 236 8.97 -18.26 16.13
CA GLY A 236 9.63 -16.98 16.42
C GLY A 236 9.94 -16.11 15.19
N GLU A 237 9.37 -16.43 14.02
CA GLU A 237 9.39 -15.53 12.85
C GLU A 237 8.16 -14.62 12.84
N VAL A 238 8.36 -13.37 12.40
CA VAL A 238 7.29 -12.38 12.18
C VAL A 238 7.51 -11.74 10.81
N ALA A 239 6.44 -11.53 10.05
CA ALA A 239 6.50 -10.73 8.83
C ALA A 239 6.04 -9.30 9.08
N VAL A 240 6.75 -8.34 8.48
CA VAL A 240 6.36 -6.92 8.50
C VAL A 240 6.13 -6.46 7.07
N LEU A 241 4.86 -6.27 6.72
CA LEU A 241 4.43 -5.86 5.39
C LEU A 241 4.22 -4.35 5.37
N ILE A 242 4.96 -3.63 4.52
CA ILE A 242 4.94 -2.17 4.48
C ILE A 242 4.32 -1.71 3.16
N SER A 243 3.25 -0.92 3.23
CA SER A 243 2.60 -0.33 2.06
C SER A 243 1.92 0.98 2.45
N GLN A 244 2.20 2.06 1.73
CA GLN A 244 1.52 3.34 1.96
C GLN A 244 0.00 3.18 1.81
N SER A 245 -0.46 2.58 0.71
CA SER A 245 -1.88 2.41 0.41
C SER A 245 -2.52 1.25 1.16
N GLY A 246 -1.73 0.23 1.52
CA GLY A 246 -2.26 -1.03 2.04
C GLY A 246 -3.03 -1.86 1.01
N GLU A 247 -2.94 -1.49 -0.28
CA GLU A 247 -3.65 -2.13 -1.39
C GLU A 247 -2.71 -2.64 -2.50
N THR A 248 -1.39 -2.62 -2.27
CA THR A 248 -0.40 -3.12 -3.22
C THR A 248 -0.60 -4.63 -3.46
N ALA A 249 -0.97 -5.01 -4.68
CA ALA A 249 -1.38 -6.38 -5.03
C ALA A 249 -0.33 -7.45 -4.65
N ASP A 250 0.96 -7.22 -4.93
CA ASP A 250 2.01 -8.18 -4.57
C ASP A 250 2.16 -8.32 -3.04
N THR A 251 2.05 -7.22 -2.30
CA THR A 251 2.09 -7.23 -0.83
C THR A 251 0.88 -7.97 -0.25
N LEU A 252 -0.32 -7.79 -0.83
CA LEU A 252 -1.54 -8.50 -0.42
C LEU A 252 -1.46 -10.00 -0.75
N ALA A 253 -0.88 -10.37 -1.89
CA ALA A 253 -0.65 -11.77 -2.22
C ALA A 253 0.32 -12.45 -1.24
N VAL A 254 1.33 -11.73 -0.76
CA VAL A 254 2.21 -12.21 0.32
C VAL A 254 1.43 -12.36 1.62
N LEU A 255 0.60 -11.39 2.00
CA LEU A 255 -0.23 -11.45 3.20
C LEU A 255 -1.06 -12.74 3.23
N GLU A 256 -1.85 -12.96 2.18
CA GLU A 256 -2.71 -14.14 2.05
C GLU A 256 -1.91 -15.43 2.22
N ARG A 257 -0.75 -15.53 1.57
CA ARG A 257 0.13 -16.69 1.65
C ARG A 257 0.66 -16.93 3.08
N LEU A 258 1.11 -15.87 3.75
CA LEU A 258 1.67 -15.97 5.10
C LEU A 258 0.61 -16.36 6.14
N GLN A 259 -0.63 -15.90 5.97
CA GLN A 259 -1.75 -16.30 6.80
C GLN A 259 -2.06 -17.79 6.66
N HIS A 260 -2.04 -18.35 5.44
CA HIS A 260 -2.18 -19.78 5.24
C HIS A 260 -1.08 -20.60 5.93
N LEU A 261 0.11 -20.02 6.10
CA LEU A 261 1.23 -20.65 6.81
C LEU A 261 1.20 -20.40 8.33
N GLY A 262 0.28 -19.57 8.83
CA GLY A 262 0.17 -19.21 10.24
C GLY A 262 1.33 -18.33 10.75
N MET A 263 2.06 -17.64 9.86
CA MET A 263 3.10 -16.70 10.27
C MET A 263 2.44 -15.40 10.76
N PRO A 264 2.78 -14.87 11.95
CA PRO A 264 2.27 -13.58 12.41
C PRO A 264 2.67 -12.45 11.47
N VAL A 265 1.70 -11.62 11.08
CA VAL A 265 1.87 -10.51 10.15
C VAL A 265 1.55 -9.17 10.82
N LEU A 266 2.51 -8.26 10.76
CA LEU A 266 2.34 -6.85 11.09
C LEU A 266 2.26 -6.02 9.80
N GLY A 267 1.13 -5.37 9.56
CA GLY A 267 0.98 -4.36 8.51
C GLY A 267 1.44 -2.97 8.97
N VAL A 268 2.22 -2.28 8.15
CA VAL A 268 2.57 -0.86 8.36
C VAL A 268 1.96 -0.07 7.21
N VAL A 269 0.88 0.68 7.50
CA VAL A 269 0.04 1.30 6.47
C VAL A 269 -0.36 2.72 6.81
N ASN A 270 -0.63 3.54 5.78
CA ASN A 270 -1.15 4.89 5.98
C ASN A 270 -2.68 4.91 6.11
N ASP A 271 -3.38 4.11 5.30
CA ASP A 271 -4.82 3.91 5.42
C ASP A 271 -5.13 2.74 6.37
N THR A 272 -5.63 3.07 7.57
CA THR A 272 -6.02 2.09 8.59
C THR A 272 -7.27 1.29 8.23
N ASN A 273 -8.00 1.71 7.19
CA ASN A 273 -9.12 0.96 6.65
C ASN A 273 -8.74 0.08 5.48
N SER A 274 -7.47 0.06 5.03
CA SER A 274 -7.00 -0.73 3.88
C SER A 274 -7.14 -2.24 4.08
N THR A 275 -7.12 -3.00 2.98
CA THR A 275 -7.14 -4.46 2.99
C THR A 275 -6.00 -5.04 3.81
N LEU A 276 -4.78 -4.51 3.71
CA LEU A 276 -3.66 -4.96 4.54
C LEU A 276 -3.91 -4.72 6.03
N ALA A 277 -4.42 -3.54 6.43
CA ALA A 277 -4.74 -3.27 7.85
C ALA A 277 -5.84 -4.19 8.40
N ARG A 278 -6.89 -4.45 7.61
CA ARG A 278 -8.02 -5.28 8.04
C ARG A 278 -7.64 -6.76 8.18
N ASN A 279 -6.73 -7.24 7.33
CA ASN A 279 -6.44 -8.66 7.21
C ASN A 279 -5.15 -9.08 7.94
N ALA A 280 -4.22 -8.17 8.25
CA ALA A 280 -3.05 -8.51 9.07
C ALA A 280 -3.43 -8.77 10.55
N ASP A 281 -2.58 -9.51 11.28
CA ASP A 281 -2.81 -9.77 12.72
C ASP A 281 -2.68 -8.50 13.57
N MET A 282 -1.83 -7.57 13.12
CA MET A 282 -1.60 -6.26 13.72
C MET A 282 -1.40 -5.22 12.63
N ALA A 283 -1.71 -3.96 12.95
CA ALA A 283 -1.48 -2.83 12.06
C ALA A 283 -0.87 -1.63 12.81
N LEU A 284 0.16 -1.02 12.23
CA LEU A 284 0.75 0.24 12.69
C LEU A 284 0.39 1.37 11.71
N PRO A 285 -0.39 2.36 12.16
CA PRO A 285 -0.69 3.56 11.37
C PRO A 285 0.57 4.42 11.12
N LEU A 286 0.84 4.76 9.85
CA LEU A 286 1.90 5.68 9.46
C LEU A 286 1.62 7.14 9.84
N MET A 287 0.34 7.52 9.93
CA MET A 287 -0.10 8.88 10.29
C MET A 287 0.45 9.99 9.36
N ALA A 288 0.86 9.64 8.13
CA ALA A 288 1.39 10.59 7.15
C ALA A 288 0.32 11.52 6.57
N GLY A 289 -0.96 11.11 6.67
CA GLY A 289 -2.06 11.78 5.99
C GLY A 289 -2.08 11.47 4.48
N PRO A 290 -3.08 11.95 3.73
CA PRO A 290 -3.23 11.63 2.32
C PRO A 290 -1.99 12.06 1.52
N GLU A 291 -1.45 11.16 0.69
CA GLU A 291 -0.34 11.42 -0.24
C GLU A 291 -0.90 11.26 -1.66
N ILE A 292 -0.97 12.37 -2.39
CA ILE A 292 -1.56 12.50 -3.73
C ILE A 292 -0.47 12.45 -4.80
N GLY A 293 0.75 12.91 -4.48
CA GLY A 293 1.90 12.77 -5.37
C GLY A 293 2.17 11.31 -5.70
N VAL A 294 2.42 11.03 -6.99
CA VAL A 294 2.72 9.66 -7.46
C VAL A 294 4.01 9.14 -6.83
N ALA A 295 5.04 9.99 -6.78
CA ALA A 295 6.29 9.67 -6.13
C ALA A 295 6.15 9.86 -4.61
N SER A 296 6.25 8.77 -3.87
CA SER A 296 6.15 8.82 -2.40
C SER A 296 7.25 9.69 -1.78
N THR A 297 6.89 10.52 -0.80
CA THR A 297 7.78 11.46 -0.11
C THR A 297 7.57 11.39 1.40
N LYS A 298 6.53 12.03 1.92
CA LYS A 298 6.22 12.02 3.36
C LYS A 298 5.86 10.64 3.88
N ALA A 299 5.30 9.76 3.06
CA ALA A 299 5.05 8.39 3.49
C ALA A 299 6.36 7.60 3.68
N PHE A 300 7.41 7.87 2.89
CA PHE A 300 8.72 7.25 3.09
C PHE A 300 9.35 7.68 4.43
N THR A 301 9.37 8.98 4.73
CA THR A 301 9.87 9.49 6.02
C THR A 301 9.01 9.01 7.19
N ALA A 302 7.68 8.95 7.02
CA ALA A 302 6.79 8.37 8.03
C ALA A 302 7.10 6.90 8.29
N GLN A 303 7.34 6.10 7.23
CA GLN A 303 7.77 4.70 7.35
C GLN A 303 9.07 4.59 8.14
N LEU A 304 10.06 5.41 7.84
CA LEU A 304 11.31 5.44 8.60
C LEU A 304 11.09 5.80 10.08
N MET A 305 10.26 6.79 10.39
CA MET A 305 9.92 7.16 11.77
C MET A 305 9.27 5.99 12.53
N ILE A 306 8.21 5.39 11.96
CA ILE A 306 7.48 4.29 12.59
C ILE A 306 8.39 3.06 12.78
N LEU A 307 9.19 2.72 11.77
CA LEU A 307 10.12 1.59 11.85
C LEU A 307 11.26 1.84 12.86
N ALA A 308 11.69 3.09 13.05
CA ALA A 308 12.62 3.47 14.10
C ALA A 308 12.00 3.30 15.49
N HIS A 309 10.76 3.78 15.71
CA HIS A 309 10.03 3.53 16.97
C HIS A 309 9.84 2.03 17.21
N LEU A 310 9.54 1.24 16.18
CA LEU A 310 9.42 -0.22 16.28
C LEU A 310 10.75 -0.87 16.70
N ALA A 311 11.88 -0.45 16.12
CA ALA A 311 13.20 -0.96 16.48
C ALA A 311 13.60 -0.58 17.92
N ILE A 312 13.30 0.64 18.35
CA ILE A 312 13.50 1.10 19.73
C ILE A 312 12.65 0.27 20.69
N HIS A 313 11.38 0.05 20.36
CA HIS A 313 10.47 -0.74 21.17
C HIS A 313 10.96 -2.19 21.32
N ALA A 314 11.32 -2.83 20.20
CA ALA A 314 11.90 -4.17 20.19
C ALA A 314 13.20 -4.26 21.03
N THR A 315 14.06 -3.25 20.92
CA THR A 315 15.30 -3.13 21.72
C THR A 315 14.99 -3.11 23.21
N GLY A 316 14.04 -2.29 23.63
CA GLY A 316 13.61 -2.20 25.03
C GLY A 316 13.02 -3.51 25.56
N LYS A 317 12.18 -4.19 24.76
CA LYS A 317 11.57 -5.48 25.14
C LYS A 317 12.58 -6.62 25.24
N ARG A 318 13.63 -6.61 24.42
CA ARG A 318 14.60 -7.72 24.32
C ARG A 318 15.81 -7.55 25.23
N LEU A 319 16.34 -6.33 25.35
CA LEU A 319 17.59 -6.05 26.05
C LEU A 319 17.40 -5.19 27.32
N GLY A 320 16.20 -4.69 27.56
CA GLY A 320 15.89 -3.82 28.69
C GLY A 320 16.55 -2.44 28.62
N ALA A 321 16.51 -1.71 29.73
CA ALA A 321 16.98 -0.33 29.81
C ALA A 321 18.50 -0.18 29.57
N ALA A 322 19.29 -1.24 29.78
CA ALA A 322 20.75 -1.23 29.57
C ALA A 322 21.14 -0.97 28.10
N ALA A 323 20.28 -1.29 27.14
CA ALA A 323 20.49 -0.98 25.72
C ALA A 323 20.21 0.49 25.35
N SER A 324 19.96 1.36 26.35
CA SER A 324 19.71 2.79 26.18
C SER A 324 18.58 3.16 25.20
N PRO A 325 17.43 2.47 25.17
CA PRO A 325 16.31 2.81 24.29
C PRO A 325 15.76 4.23 24.54
N GLY A 326 15.88 4.77 25.76
CA GLY A 326 15.54 6.16 26.06
C GLY A 326 16.35 7.16 25.25
N ARG A 327 17.68 6.97 25.17
CA ARG A 327 18.55 7.85 24.38
C ARG A 327 18.21 7.83 22.88
N LEU A 328 17.88 6.67 22.35
CA LEU A 328 17.47 6.54 20.94
C LEU A 328 16.15 7.27 20.68
N ARG A 329 15.21 7.22 21.64
CA ARG A 329 13.97 8.00 21.57
C ARG A 329 14.22 9.49 21.59
N ASP A 330 15.05 9.98 22.51
CA ASP A 330 15.38 11.40 22.60
C ASP A 330 16.05 11.90 21.30
N GLN A 331 16.88 11.07 20.66
CA GLN A 331 17.45 11.37 19.36
C GLN A 331 16.39 11.42 18.26
N LEU A 332 15.48 10.43 18.22
CA LEU A 332 14.42 10.37 17.22
C LEU A 332 13.45 11.56 17.36
N ALA A 333 13.16 12.02 18.58
CA ALA A 333 12.32 13.17 18.87
C ALA A 333 12.88 14.49 18.30
N SER A 334 14.17 14.57 18.00
CA SER A 334 14.79 15.73 17.34
C SER A 334 14.62 15.75 15.81
N THR A 335 14.12 14.67 15.21
CA THR A 335 13.99 14.51 13.75
C THR A 335 13.12 15.58 13.09
N PRO A 336 11.96 16.01 13.66
CA PRO A 336 11.14 17.07 13.07
C PRO A 336 11.94 18.36 12.83
N ASP A 337 12.72 18.80 13.83
CA ASP A 337 13.56 20.00 13.72
C ASP A 337 14.68 19.83 12.69
N LEU A 338 15.25 18.62 12.59
CA LEU A 338 16.28 18.31 11.59
C LEU A 338 15.71 18.32 10.17
N LEU A 339 14.50 17.80 9.97
CA LEU A 339 13.79 17.87 8.69
C LEU A 339 13.48 19.32 8.32
N ALA A 340 12.97 20.12 9.26
CA ALA A 340 12.71 21.54 9.02
C ALA A 340 13.98 22.29 8.61
N LYS A 341 15.12 22.00 9.27
CA LYS A 341 16.43 22.56 8.90
C LYS A 341 16.92 22.08 7.53
N ALA A 342 16.67 20.82 7.19
CA ALA A 342 17.04 20.29 5.88
C ALA A 342 16.27 21.00 4.75
N LEU A 343 14.99 21.34 4.95
CA LEU A 343 14.20 22.08 3.95
C LEU A 343 14.75 23.49 3.67
N LEU A 344 15.52 24.08 4.59
CA LEU A 344 16.16 25.39 4.37
C LEU A 344 17.24 25.36 3.28
N CYS A 345 17.70 24.18 2.84
CA CYS A 345 18.68 24.09 1.75
C CYS A 345 18.05 24.09 0.34
N GLU A 346 16.73 24.34 0.23
CA GLU A 346 16.00 24.31 -1.05
C GLU A 346 16.67 25.12 -2.16
N GLU A 347 17.08 26.36 -1.89
CA GLU A 347 17.73 27.21 -2.91
C GLU A 347 19.00 26.55 -3.49
N GLY A 348 19.82 25.92 -2.64
CA GLY A 348 21.02 25.21 -3.07
C GLY A 348 20.71 23.92 -3.83
N VAL A 349 19.62 23.24 -3.47
CA VAL A 349 19.12 22.06 -4.19
C VAL A 349 18.61 22.46 -5.57
N ILE A 350 17.86 23.55 -5.69
CA ILE A 350 17.37 24.09 -6.98
C ILE A 350 18.55 24.43 -7.89
N GLU A 351 19.59 25.09 -7.36
CA GLU A 351 20.77 25.43 -8.16
C GLU A 351 21.50 24.18 -8.65
N THR A 352 21.65 23.18 -7.79
CA THR A 352 22.22 21.88 -8.17
C THR A 352 21.35 21.17 -9.21
N ALA A 353 20.02 21.20 -9.06
CA ALA A 353 19.08 20.58 -9.98
C ALA A 353 19.15 21.22 -11.38
N ARG A 354 19.33 22.55 -11.49
CA ARG A 354 19.54 23.22 -12.77
C ARG A 354 20.80 22.72 -13.48
N GLN A 355 21.88 22.49 -12.75
CA GLN A 355 23.13 21.96 -13.31
C GLN A 355 22.98 20.50 -13.78
N LEU A 356 22.10 19.74 -13.12
CA LEU A 356 21.80 18.35 -13.47
C LEU A 356 20.70 18.20 -14.52
N GLY A 357 20.02 19.28 -14.91
CA GLY A 357 18.85 19.22 -15.81
C GLY A 357 19.13 18.60 -17.18
N ASP A 358 20.36 18.75 -17.69
CA ASP A 358 20.80 18.19 -18.97
C ASP A 358 21.50 16.82 -18.82
N ALA A 359 21.61 16.30 -17.59
CA ALA A 359 22.27 15.02 -17.35
C ALA A 359 21.43 13.86 -17.91
N ARG A 360 22.06 12.95 -18.64
CA ARG A 360 21.41 11.73 -19.15
C ARG A 360 21.35 10.63 -18.10
N SER A 361 22.30 10.64 -17.17
CA SER A 361 22.42 9.63 -16.13
C SER A 361 22.98 10.23 -14.85
N ALA A 362 22.64 9.62 -13.72
CA ALA A 362 23.09 10.03 -12.40
C ALA A 362 23.39 8.80 -11.53
N ILE A 363 24.50 8.84 -10.80
CA ILE A 363 24.90 7.76 -9.89
C ILE A 363 24.74 8.26 -8.46
N PHE A 364 23.93 7.55 -7.68
CA PHE A 364 23.75 7.79 -6.25
C PHE A 364 24.56 6.75 -5.47
N VAL A 365 25.25 7.18 -4.42
CA VAL A 365 26.19 6.32 -3.70
C VAL A 365 25.98 6.42 -2.21
N GLY A 366 25.88 5.27 -1.53
CA GLY A 366 25.70 5.20 -0.09
C GLY A 366 26.40 4.01 0.55
N ARG A 367 26.57 4.04 1.88
CA ARG A 367 27.18 2.94 2.66
C ARG A 367 26.31 2.59 3.87
N GLY A 368 26.21 1.30 4.17
CA GLY A 368 25.38 0.81 5.28
C GLY A 368 23.91 1.20 5.06
N PRO A 369 23.22 1.81 6.05
CA PRO A 369 21.82 2.23 5.87
C PRO A 369 21.65 3.28 4.77
N PHE A 370 22.68 4.09 4.50
CA PHE A 370 22.63 5.11 3.43
C PHE A 370 22.63 4.52 2.02
N GLN A 371 22.98 3.24 1.83
CA GLN A 371 22.84 2.58 0.52
C GLN A 371 21.37 2.58 0.09
N ALA A 372 20.46 2.22 0.99
CA ALA A 372 19.03 2.20 0.69
C ALA A 372 18.51 3.61 0.36
N LEU A 373 19.02 4.64 1.05
CA LEU A 373 18.71 6.04 0.75
C LEU A 373 19.26 6.49 -0.61
N ALA A 374 20.44 5.99 -1.02
CA ALA A 374 20.97 6.24 -2.35
C ALA A 374 20.07 5.64 -3.45
N CYS A 375 19.58 4.42 -3.23
CA CYS A 375 18.64 3.77 -4.16
C CYS A 375 17.27 4.47 -4.18
N GLU A 376 16.77 4.95 -3.04
CA GLU A 376 15.55 5.77 -2.99
C GLU A 376 15.73 7.09 -3.75
N GLY A 377 16.84 7.81 -3.55
CA GLY A 377 17.13 9.03 -4.29
C GLY A 377 17.21 8.81 -5.80
N ALA A 378 17.87 7.73 -6.23
CA ALA A 378 17.90 7.31 -7.63
C ALA A 378 16.49 6.94 -8.16
N LEU A 379 15.65 6.29 -7.34
CA LEU A 379 14.27 5.99 -7.71
C LEU A 379 13.47 7.27 -7.92
N LYS A 380 13.52 8.23 -6.99
CA LYS A 380 12.81 9.52 -7.13
C LYS A 380 13.24 10.27 -8.38
N LEU A 381 14.54 10.34 -8.64
CA LEU A 381 15.03 11.02 -9.84
C LEU A 381 14.50 10.34 -11.12
N LYS A 382 14.55 9.01 -11.20
CA LYS A 382 13.96 8.27 -12.34
C LYS A 382 12.47 8.52 -12.51
N GLU A 383 11.70 8.45 -11.42
CA GLU A 383 10.23 8.55 -11.47
C GLU A 383 9.75 9.94 -11.90
N THR A 384 10.51 10.99 -11.57
CA THR A 384 10.05 12.38 -11.72
C THR A 384 10.69 13.14 -12.86
N SER A 385 11.92 12.78 -13.26
CA SER A 385 12.64 13.47 -14.34
C SER A 385 12.96 12.56 -15.54
N TYR A 386 12.76 11.24 -15.40
CA TYR A 386 13.15 10.23 -16.39
C TYR A 386 14.66 10.18 -16.71
N ILE A 387 15.50 10.87 -15.92
CA ILE A 387 16.96 10.71 -15.97
C ILE A 387 17.29 9.29 -15.51
N HIS A 388 18.17 8.61 -16.23
CA HIS A 388 18.60 7.26 -15.85
C HIS A 388 19.47 7.33 -14.59
N ALA A 389 18.84 7.13 -13.43
CA ALA A 389 19.53 7.16 -12.15
C ALA A 389 19.66 5.77 -11.51
N GLU A 390 20.84 5.48 -10.95
CA GLU A 390 21.14 4.20 -10.31
C GLU A 390 21.80 4.41 -8.96
N GLY A 391 21.39 3.61 -7.97
CA GLY A 391 21.90 3.65 -6.60
C GLY A 391 22.85 2.49 -6.33
N PHE A 392 24.03 2.78 -5.81
CA PHE A 392 25.06 1.77 -5.51
C PHE A 392 25.51 1.80 -4.06
N ALA A 393 25.89 0.62 -3.57
CA ALA A 393 26.77 0.54 -2.41
C ALA A 393 28.14 1.13 -2.79
N ALA A 394 28.66 2.05 -1.99
CA ALA A 394 29.91 2.76 -2.26
C ALA A 394 31.10 1.82 -2.52
N GLY A 395 31.14 0.67 -1.84
CA GLY A 395 32.19 -0.33 -2.02
C GLY A 395 32.14 -1.04 -3.38
N GLU A 396 30.97 -1.11 -4.01
CA GLU A 396 30.73 -1.85 -5.24
C GLU A 396 31.13 -1.08 -6.49
N LEU A 397 31.30 0.25 -6.42
CA LEU A 397 31.69 1.06 -7.58
C LEU A 397 32.95 0.53 -8.28
N LYS A 398 33.95 0.09 -7.50
CA LYS A 398 35.21 -0.46 -8.02
C LYS A 398 35.09 -1.87 -8.61
N HIS A 399 33.93 -2.51 -8.49
CA HIS A 399 33.67 -3.88 -8.91
C HIS A 399 32.84 -3.96 -10.19
N GLY A 400 32.92 -2.92 -11.05
CA GLY A 400 32.24 -2.86 -12.34
C GLY A 400 31.67 -1.48 -12.69
N PRO A 401 30.83 -0.87 -11.81
CA PRO A 401 30.13 0.37 -12.10
C PRO A 401 31.00 1.58 -12.45
N LEU A 402 32.27 1.64 -12.02
CA LEU A 402 33.22 2.69 -12.43
C LEU A 402 33.52 2.70 -13.94
N ALA A 403 33.12 1.67 -14.70
CA ALA A 403 33.24 1.64 -16.15
C ALA A 403 32.14 2.42 -16.90
N LEU A 404 31.07 2.81 -16.19
CA LEU A 404 30.01 3.71 -16.67
C LEU A 404 30.53 5.15 -16.71
#